data_AF-A0A2T4JI55-F1
#
_entry.id   AF-A0A2T4JI55-F1
#
_cell.length_a   1.000
_cell.length_b   1.000
_cell.length_c   1.000
_cell.angle_alpha   90.00
_cell.angle_beta   90.00
_cell.angle_gamma   90.00
#
_symmetry.space_group_name_H-M   'P 1'
#
loop_
_entity.id
_entity.type
_entity.pdbx_description
1 polymer ?
#
loop_
_entity_poly.entity_id
_entity_poly.type
_entity_poly.pdbx_seq_one_letter_code
_entity_poly.pdbx_strand_id
1 'polypeptide(L)' 'MPADLTPFRDLAPDVQARLRDAYADAMARQATTCALDEKITRFAAWLAPQGISFSAEDLPRRK' A
#
# COMPACT_ATOMS: atom_id res chain seq x y z
N MET A 1 13.13 9.43 18.32
CA MET A 1 11.72 9.26 17.94
C MET A 1 11.70 8.85 16.48
N PRO A 2 11.52 7.57 16.11
CA PRO A 2 11.33 7.25 14.71
C PRO A 2 9.94 7.73 14.28
N ALA A 3 9.87 8.28 13.08
CA ALA A 3 8.75 9.03 12.53
C ALA A 3 7.41 8.27 12.61
N ASP A 4 6.36 9.00 12.99
CA ASP A 4 4.96 8.64 12.79
C ASP A 4 4.73 8.22 11.33
N LEU A 5 4.79 6.91 11.06
CA LEU A 5 4.37 6.38 9.77
C LEU A 5 2.87 6.58 9.66
N THR A 6 2.44 7.42 8.74
CA THR A 6 1.00 7.71 8.56
C THR A 6 0.33 6.45 8.01
N PRO A 7 -0.74 5.93 8.64
CA PRO A 7 -1.47 4.80 8.11
C PRO A 7 -2.08 5.17 6.76
N PHE A 8 -2.01 4.26 5.79
CA PHE A 8 -2.56 4.50 4.47
C PHE A 8 -4.06 4.84 4.51
N ARG A 9 -4.85 4.23 5.41
CA ARG A 9 -6.27 4.56 5.63
C ARG A 9 -6.51 5.99 6.10
N ASP A 10 -5.52 6.60 6.74
CA ASP A 10 -5.58 7.96 7.30
C ASP A 10 -5.18 9.01 6.24
N LEU A 11 -4.60 8.56 5.12
CA LEU A 11 -4.27 9.43 3.99
C LEU A 11 -5.55 9.92 3.30
N ALA A 12 -5.49 11.14 2.76
CA ALA A 12 -6.54 11.67 1.93
C ALA A 12 -6.86 10.71 0.76
N PRO A 13 -8.14 10.57 0.38
CA PRO A 13 -8.56 9.64 -0.67
C PRO A 13 -7.86 9.88 -2.01
N ASP A 14 -7.54 11.13 -2.35
CA ASP A 14 -6.74 11.49 -3.53
C ASP A 14 -5.32 10.90 -3.50
N VAL A 15 -4.69 10.88 -2.32
CA VAL A 15 -3.34 10.32 -2.13
C VAL A 15 -3.40 8.79 -2.20
N GLN A 16 -4.42 8.18 -1.59
CA GLN A 16 -4.64 6.74 -1.68
C GLN A 16 -4.84 6.30 -3.14
N ALA A 17 -5.65 7.03 -3.91
CA ALA A 17 -5.89 6.75 -5.33
C ALA A 17 -4.59 6.81 -6.15
N ARG A 18 -3.80 7.88 -5.99
CA ARG A 18 -2.50 8.03 -6.68
C ARG A 18 -1.52 6.92 -6.35
N LEU A 19 -1.43 6.51 -5.09
CA LEU A 19 -0.54 5.43 -4.65
C LEU A 19 -1.00 4.07 -5.19
N ARG A 20 -2.32 3.83 -5.25
CA ARG A 20 -2.88 2.61 -5.86
C ARG A 20 -2.61 2.57 -7.36
N ASP A 21 -2.77 3.68 -8.08
CA ASP A 21 -2.45 3.76 -9.51
C ASP A 21 -0.96 3.56 -9.77
N ALA A 22 -0.08 4.24 -9.03
CA ALA A 22 1.36 4.07 -9.16
C ALA A 22 1.80 2.61 -8.88
N TYR A 23 1.19 1.97 -7.89
CA TYR A 23 1.43 0.56 -7.60
C TYR A 23 0.85 -0.37 -8.66
N ALA A 24 -0.33 -0.06 -9.21
CA ALA A 24 -0.94 -0.82 -10.29
C ALA A 24 -0.06 -0.76 -11.55
N ASP A 25 0.50 0.40 -11.90
CA ASP A 25 1.48 0.55 -12.98
C ASP A 25 2.77 -0.24 -12.72
N ALA A 26 3.29 -0.20 -11.49
CA ALA A 26 4.47 -0.97 -11.09
C ALA A 26 4.22 -2.49 -11.17
N MET A 27 3.01 -2.94 -10.81
CA MET A 27 2.58 -4.34 -10.88
C MET A 27 2.23 -4.79 -12.29
N ALA A 28 1.67 -3.92 -13.13
CA ALA A 28 1.43 -4.20 -14.54
C ALA A 28 2.73 -4.57 -15.26
N ARG A 29 3.87 -4.02 -14.79
CA ARG A 29 5.21 -4.33 -15.30
C ARG A 29 5.83 -5.60 -14.72
N GLN A 30 5.34 -6.13 -13.59
CA GLN A 30 5.97 -7.24 -12.84
C GLN A 30 5.06 -8.46 -12.67
N ALA A 31 4.00 -8.58 -13.48
CA ALA A 31 2.92 -9.55 -13.30
C ALA A 31 3.39 -11.02 -13.16
N THR A 32 3.58 -11.50 -11.91
CA THR A 32 3.61 -12.94 -11.57
C THR A 32 3.41 -13.25 -10.06
N THR A 33 2.70 -12.43 -9.28
CA THR A 33 2.41 -12.78 -7.86
C THR A 33 0.94 -13.10 -7.67
N CYS A 34 0.65 -14.39 -7.42
CA CYS A 34 -0.70 -14.94 -7.24
C CYS A 34 -1.20 -14.90 -5.79
N ALA A 35 -0.48 -14.32 -4.83
CA ALA A 35 -0.95 -14.15 -3.46
C ALA A 35 -1.30 -12.70 -3.15
N LEU A 36 -2.51 -12.47 -2.62
CA LEU A 36 -2.95 -11.17 -2.10
C LEU A 36 -2.02 -10.69 -0.97
N ASP A 37 -1.58 -11.62 -0.11
CA ASP A 37 -0.69 -11.34 1.03
C ASP A 37 0.68 -10.82 0.57
N GLU A 38 1.29 -11.46 -0.45
CA GLU A 38 2.53 -10.97 -1.06
C GLU A 38 2.38 -9.57 -1.66
N LYS A 39 1.22 -9.28 -2.29
CA LYS A 39 0.95 -7.94 -2.81
C LYS A 39 0.87 -6.91 -1.69
N ILE A 40 0.31 -7.27 -0.53
CA ILE A 40 0.21 -6.40 0.64
C ILE A 40 1.61 -6.16 1.21
N THR A 41 2.41 -7.21 1.44
CA THR A 41 3.77 -7.09 1.99
C THR A 41 4.68 -6.28 1.05
N ARG A 42 4.59 -6.51 -0.26
CA ARG A 42 5.37 -5.77 -1.26
C ARG A 42 4.95 -4.31 -1.35
N PHE A 43 3.65 -4.04 -1.28
CA PHE A 43 3.14 -2.67 -1.25
C PHE A 43 3.55 -1.93 0.04
N ALA A 44 3.47 -2.61 1.19
CA ALA A 44 3.94 -2.10 2.47
C ALA A 44 5.43 -1.77 2.44
N ALA A 45 6.26 -2.67 1.89
CA ALA A 45 7.70 -2.45 1.72
C ALA A 45 8.01 -1.30 0.75
N TRP A 46 7.16 -1.05 -0.24
CA TRP A 46 7.28 0.08 -1.16
C TRP A 46 6.84 1.42 -0.55
N LEU A 47 5.89 1.39 0.40
CA LEU A 47 5.38 2.56 1.10
C LEU A 47 6.20 2.95 2.33
N ALA A 48 6.87 1.99 2.97
CA ALA A 48 7.75 2.22 4.12
C ALA A 48 8.80 3.34 3.92
N PRO A 49 9.57 3.37 2.80
CA PRO A 49 10.51 4.48 2.54
C PRO A 49 9.81 5.82 2.25
N GLN A 50 8.52 5.82 1.95
CA GLN A 50 7.70 7.03 1.73
C GLN A 50 7.07 7.56 3.03
N GLY A 51 7.36 6.92 4.17
CA GLY A 51 6.80 7.31 5.47
C GLY A 51 5.36 6.83 5.70
N ILE A 52 4.89 5.87 4.89
CA ILE A 52 3.52 5.39 4.91
C ILE A 52 3.48 3.94 5.39
N SER A 53 2.63 3.66 6.37
CA SER A 53 2.37 2.29 6.83
C SER A 53 1.15 1.72 6.12
N PHE A 54 1.31 0.59 5.45
CA PHE A 54 0.22 -0.17 4.84
C PHE A 54 0.28 -1.62 5.32
N SER A 55 -0.87 -2.19 5.67
CA SER A 55 -0.98 -3.58 6.09
C SER A 55 -2.31 -4.17 5.64
N ALA A 56 -2.47 -5.49 5.78
CA ALA A 56 -3.73 -6.17 5.47
C ALA A 56 -4.91 -5.66 6.32
N GLU A 57 -4.63 -5.05 7.47
CA GLU A 57 -5.65 -4.44 8.33
C GLU A 57 -6.17 -3.10 7.79
N ASP A 58 -5.42 -2.48 6.88
CA ASP A 58 -5.79 -1.26 6.18
C ASP A 58 -6.73 -1.56 4.99
N LEU A 59 -6.81 -2.83 4.57
CA LEU A 59 -7.84 -3.24 3.63
C LEU A 59 -9.22 -3.08 4.27
N PRO A 60 -10.19 -2.48 3.56
CA PRO A 60 -11.53 -2.33 4.08
C PRO A 60 -12.08 -3.73 4.37
N ARG A 61 -12.25 -4.05 5.66
CA ARG A 61 -13.04 -5.20 6.09
C ARG A 61 -14.47 -4.94 5.62
N ARG A 62 -14.82 -5.50 4.45
CA ARG A 62 -16.24 -5.61 4.06
C ARG A 62 -16.95 -6.38 5.17
N LYS A 63 -17.85 -5.69 5.87
CA LYS A 63 -18.87 -6.32 6.74
C LYS A 63 -19.79 -7.19 5.91
#